data_AF-A0A349TJV6-F1
#
_entry.id   AF-A0A349TJV6-F1
#
_cell.length_a   1.000
_cell.length_b   1.000
_cell.length_c   1.000
_cell.angle_alpha   90.00
_cell.angle_beta   90.00
_cell.angle_gamma   90.00
#
_symmetry.space_group_name_H-M   'P 1'
#
loop_
_entity.id
_entity.type
_entity.pdbx_description
1 polymer ?
#
loop_
_entity_poly.entity_id
_entity_poly.type
_entity_poly.pdbx_seq_one_letter_code
_entity_poly.pdbx_strand_id
1 'polypeptide(L)'
;RHRGHRYISIREFEPAIADFERAVELMQGLAVTVEPDGLPNAQNIPLTTTQGNVWYHLGLAYYLQQDWPRALSAFRNGYNMGGYDDNLVSTGHWIYMILRRMGSDAEAAVALNEISADMNIIENMSYHQLCLLYKGELEIEDMMAANGDDPSNAALAYGIANYFYYNGDKQRSDELLERIVSGSSWSAFGFIAAESDLANPQR
;
A
#
# COMPACT_ATOMS: atom_id res chain seq x y z
N ARG A 1 4.74 3.46 16.69
CA ARG A 1 4.14 2.66 15.59
C ARG A 1 2.67 2.29 15.84
N HIS A 2 2.35 1.41 16.80
CA HIS A 2 0.97 0.91 16.96
C HIS A 2 -0.06 2.00 17.24
N ARG A 3 0.27 3.03 18.04
CA ARG A 3 -0.63 4.18 18.26
C ARG A 3 -0.91 4.93 16.96
N GLY A 4 0.12 5.30 16.20
CA GLY A 4 -0.01 5.84 14.84
C GLY A 4 -0.89 4.99 13.91
N HIS A 5 -0.74 3.67 13.94
CA HIS A 5 -1.61 2.78 13.15
C HIS A 5 -3.08 2.88 13.59
N ARG A 6 -3.36 2.96 14.90
CA ARG A 6 -4.74 3.14 15.39
C ARG A 6 -5.32 4.49 14.98
N TYR A 7 -4.51 5.54 14.92
CA TYR A 7 -4.94 6.84 14.41
C TYR A 7 -5.36 6.76 12.92
N ILE A 8 -4.62 6.02 12.08
CA ILE A 8 -5.05 5.73 10.69
C ILE A 8 -6.44 5.09 10.67
N SER A 9 -6.67 4.06 11.50
CA SER A 9 -7.96 3.35 11.52
C SER A 9 -9.13 4.25 11.85
N ILE A 10 -8.95 5.33 12.61
CA ILE A 10 -10.00 6.30 12.96
C ILE A 10 -9.92 7.60 12.15
N ARG A 11 -9.17 7.61 11.04
CA ARG A 11 -9.02 8.74 10.10
C ARG A 11 -8.36 9.99 10.71
N GLU A 12 -7.61 9.81 11.79
CA GLU A 12 -6.81 10.85 12.42
C GLU A 12 -5.40 10.86 11.79
N PHE A 13 -5.30 11.29 10.52
CA PHE A 13 -4.06 11.15 9.75
C PHE A 13 -2.92 12.05 10.26
N GLU A 14 -3.23 13.27 10.68
CA GLU A 14 -2.22 14.20 11.24
C GLU A 14 -1.58 13.65 12.53
N PRO A 15 -2.36 13.21 13.55
CA PRO A 15 -1.81 12.49 14.70
C PRO A 15 -1.03 11.22 14.32
N ALA A 16 -1.48 10.47 13.30
CA ALA A 16 -0.77 9.30 12.84
C ALA A 16 0.62 9.66 12.30
N ILE A 17 0.71 10.69 11.44
CA ILE A 17 1.97 11.18 10.87
C ILE A 17 2.92 11.62 11.98
N ALA A 18 2.45 12.44 12.92
CA ALA A 18 3.29 12.90 14.04
C ALA A 18 3.89 11.72 14.84
N ASP A 19 3.09 10.68 15.08
CA ASP A 19 3.55 9.46 15.76
C ASP A 19 4.58 8.67 14.94
N PHE A 20 4.42 8.60 13.63
CA PHE A 20 5.34 7.87 12.76
C PHE A 20 6.63 8.65 12.48
N GLU A 21 6.57 9.97 12.28
CA GLU A 21 7.76 10.84 12.20
C GLU A 21 8.58 10.73 13.49
N ARG A 22 7.91 10.78 14.65
CA ARG A 22 8.59 10.57 15.93
C ARG A 22 9.21 9.18 16.03
N ALA A 23 8.56 8.15 15.52
CA ALA A 23 9.12 6.79 15.48
C ALA A 23 10.35 6.70 14.57
N VAL A 24 10.33 7.39 13.41
CA VAL A 24 11.47 7.50 12.50
C VAL A 24 12.67 8.14 13.19
N GLU A 25 12.48 9.22 13.94
CA GLU A 25 13.56 9.85 14.73
C GLU A 25 14.14 8.89 15.77
N LEU A 26 13.28 8.21 16.51
CA LEU A 26 13.68 7.32 17.61
C LEU A 26 14.42 6.07 17.14
N MET A 27 14.16 5.60 15.91
CA MET A 27 14.80 4.42 15.36
C MET A 27 16.13 4.73 14.64
N GLN A 28 16.53 5.99 14.52
CA GLN A 28 17.80 6.36 13.89
C GLN A 28 18.98 5.72 14.61
N GLY A 29 19.86 5.06 13.83
CA GLY A 29 21.05 4.40 14.37
C GLY A 29 20.77 3.10 15.15
N LEU A 30 19.51 2.69 15.29
CA LEU A 30 19.18 1.39 15.85
C LEU A 30 19.35 0.28 14.81
N ALA A 31 19.77 -0.90 15.26
CA ALA A 31 19.80 -2.08 14.41
C ALA A 31 18.38 -2.44 13.95
N VAL A 32 18.26 -2.90 12.71
CA VAL A 32 16.99 -3.41 12.18
C VAL A 32 16.60 -4.66 12.96
N THR A 33 15.36 -4.68 13.46
CA THR A 33 14.83 -5.80 14.24
C THR A 33 13.58 -6.34 13.58
N VAL A 34 13.48 -7.66 13.50
CA VAL A 34 12.24 -8.35 13.14
C VAL A 34 11.11 -7.87 14.05
N GLU A 35 9.96 -7.51 13.46
CA GLU A 35 8.78 -7.21 14.28
C GLU A 35 8.22 -8.54 14.83
N PRO A 36 8.01 -8.68 16.15
CA PRO A 36 7.35 -9.86 16.68
C PRO A 36 5.94 -9.94 16.11
N ASP A 37 5.66 -11.00 15.35
CA ASP A 37 4.32 -11.22 14.82
C ASP A 37 3.30 -11.29 15.96
N GLY A 38 2.16 -10.61 15.79
CA GLY A 38 1.05 -10.73 16.73
C GLY A 38 0.46 -12.15 16.71
N LEU A 39 0.25 -12.68 15.51
CA LEU A 39 -0.03 -14.08 15.22
C LEU A 39 0.94 -14.52 14.12
N PRO A 40 1.85 -15.47 14.36
CA PRO A 40 2.77 -15.93 13.32
C PRO A 40 2.01 -16.62 12.19
N ASN A 41 2.47 -16.45 10.96
CA ASN A 41 1.93 -17.19 9.83
C ASN A 41 2.17 -18.70 9.99
N ALA A 42 1.50 -19.51 9.16
CA ALA A 42 1.57 -20.98 9.23
C ALA A 42 2.98 -21.55 9.09
N GLN A 43 3.92 -20.79 8.51
CA GLN A 43 5.31 -21.18 8.31
C GLN A 43 6.25 -20.64 9.40
N ASN A 44 5.74 -19.78 10.30
CA ASN A 44 6.50 -19.12 11.36
C ASN A 44 7.73 -18.34 10.82
N ILE A 45 7.59 -17.76 9.63
CA ILE A 45 8.61 -16.95 8.96
C ILE A 45 8.25 -15.47 9.19
N PRO A 46 9.10 -14.66 9.82
CA PRO A 46 8.83 -13.24 9.93
C PRO A 46 8.79 -12.59 8.54
N LEU A 47 7.83 -11.70 8.32
CA LEU A 47 7.64 -11.05 7.02
C LEU A 47 7.94 -9.56 7.02
N THR A 48 8.25 -8.98 8.18
CA THR A 48 8.45 -7.54 8.31
C THR A 48 9.49 -7.22 9.38
N THR A 49 10.04 -6.01 9.31
CA THR A 49 10.89 -5.45 10.36
C THR A 49 10.15 -4.31 11.05
N THR A 50 10.51 -4.05 12.31
CA THR A 50 9.89 -2.97 13.10
C THR A 50 10.06 -1.62 12.40
N GLN A 51 11.26 -1.35 11.89
CA GLN A 51 11.61 -0.13 11.17
C GLN A 51 10.93 -0.08 9.80
N GLY A 52 10.89 -1.20 9.07
CA GLY A 52 10.16 -1.31 7.80
C GLY A 52 8.68 -0.98 7.97
N ASN A 53 8.03 -1.50 9.01
CA ASN A 53 6.64 -1.19 9.31
C ASN A 53 6.42 0.26 9.76
N VAL A 54 7.39 0.91 10.42
CA VAL A 54 7.32 2.36 10.68
C VAL A 54 7.31 3.14 9.37
N TRP A 55 8.23 2.85 8.45
CA TRP A 55 8.28 3.52 7.15
C TRP A 55 7.04 3.26 6.30
N TYR A 56 6.59 2.00 6.23
CA TYR A 56 5.39 1.61 5.48
C TYR A 56 4.17 2.42 5.93
N HIS A 57 3.92 2.48 7.23
CA HIS A 57 2.75 3.18 7.74
C HIS A 57 2.90 4.70 7.72
N LEU A 58 4.12 5.24 7.78
CA LEU A 58 4.37 6.66 7.54
C LEU A 58 4.02 7.02 6.07
N GLY A 59 4.50 6.22 5.12
CA GLY A 59 4.20 6.39 3.70
C GLY A 59 2.70 6.31 3.44
N LEU A 60 2.02 5.34 4.04
CA LEU A 60 0.57 5.22 3.96
C LEU A 60 -0.13 6.44 4.55
N ALA A 61 0.30 6.96 5.70
CA ALA A 61 -0.34 8.12 6.32
C ALA A 61 -0.21 9.39 5.44
N TYR A 62 0.95 9.61 4.82
CA TYR A 62 1.10 10.68 3.82
C TYR A 62 0.27 10.43 2.57
N TYR A 63 0.20 9.18 2.10
CA TYR A 63 -0.61 8.79 0.94
C TYR A 63 -2.10 9.10 1.16
N LEU A 64 -2.62 8.80 2.36
CA LEU A 64 -4.02 9.04 2.71
C LEU A 64 -4.37 10.54 2.79
N GLN A 65 -3.37 11.40 2.97
CA GLN A 65 -3.47 12.85 2.84
C GLN A 65 -3.12 13.36 1.44
N GLN A 66 -2.79 12.46 0.52
CA GLN A 66 -2.39 12.76 -0.86
C GLN A 66 -1.13 13.64 -0.97
N ASP A 67 -0.25 13.55 0.03
CA ASP A 67 1.09 14.13 -0.05
C ASP A 67 2.03 13.17 -0.78
N TRP A 68 1.96 13.18 -2.11
CA TRP A 68 2.69 12.25 -2.97
C TRP A 68 4.22 12.31 -2.75
N PRO A 69 4.87 13.47 -2.67
CA PRO A 69 6.32 13.53 -2.48
C PRO A 69 6.77 12.92 -1.14
N ARG A 70 6.07 13.22 -0.03
CA ARG A 70 6.44 12.66 1.29
C ARG A 70 6.09 11.18 1.37
N ALA A 71 4.95 10.75 0.79
CA ALA A 71 4.59 9.34 0.70
C ALA A 71 5.64 8.54 -0.07
N LEU A 72 6.04 9.01 -1.25
CA LEU A 72 7.05 8.36 -2.09
C LEU A 72 8.38 8.21 -1.35
N SER A 73 8.82 9.29 -0.68
CA SER A 73 10.06 9.28 0.11
C SER A 73 10.00 8.23 1.23
N ALA A 74 8.92 8.18 2.00
CA ALA A 74 8.77 7.23 3.10
C ALA A 74 8.73 5.77 2.60
N PHE A 75 7.98 5.48 1.52
CA PHE A 75 7.96 4.13 0.95
C PHE A 75 9.30 3.72 0.36
N ARG A 76 10.04 4.62 -0.33
CA ARG A 76 11.41 4.33 -0.81
C ARG A 76 12.36 4.05 0.34
N ASN A 77 12.27 4.78 1.46
CA ASN A 77 13.06 4.47 2.65
C ASN A 77 12.77 3.06 3.17
N GLY A 78 11.50 2.66 3.25
CA GLY A 78 11.10 1.31 3.63
C GLY A 78 11.59 0.24 2.65
N TYR A 79 11.41 0.45 1.35
CA TYR A 79 11.85 -0.45 0.28
C TYR A 79 13.37 -0.70 0.33
N ASN A 80 14.16 0.37 0.51
CA ASN A 80 15.62 0.31 0.55
C ASN A 80 16.18 -0.39 1.81
N MET A 81 15.35 -0.67 2.82
CA MET A 81 15.75 -1.53 3.94
C MET A 81 15.91 -2.99 3.52
N GLY A 82 15.38 -3.35 2.35
CA GLY A 82 15.26 -4.74 1.91
C GLY A 82 14.29 -5.52 2.80
N GLY A 83 14.35 -6.84 2.68
CA GLY A 83 13.52 -7.74 3.48
C GLY A 83 13.05 -8.92 2.67
N TYR A 84 11.83 -9.35 2.96
CA TYR A 84 11.19 -10.48 2.32
C TYR A 84 10.43 -10.04 1.06
N ASP A 85 10.14 -10.98 0.16
CA ASP A 85 9.38 -10.72 -1.06
C ASP A 85 8.04 -10.03 -0.75
N ASP A 86 7.36 -10.43 0.34
CA ASP A 86 6.16 -9.78 0.86
C ASP A 86 6.33 -8.27 1.14
N ASN A 87 7.50 -7.84 1.63
CA ASN A 87 7.79 -6.41 1.83
C ASN A 87 8.02 -5.70 0.50
N LEU A 88 8.77 -6.34 -0.40
CA LEU A 88 9.12 -5.76 -1.70
C LEU A 88 7.87 -5.54 -2.54
N VAL A 89 6.96 -6.52 -2.62
CA VAL A 89 5.73 -6.37 -3.42
C VAL A 89 4.77 -5.33 -2.82
N SER A 90 4.62 -5.30 -1.49
CA SER A 90 3.72 -4.34 -0.84
C SER A 90 4.23 -2.91 -0.97
N THR A 91 5.51 -2.66 -0.72
CA THR A 91 6.09 -1.31 -0.89
C THR A 91 6.23 -0.91 -2.36
N GLY A 92 6.62 -1.82 -3.24
CA GLY A 92 6.70 -1.60 -4.69
C GLY A 92 5.35 -1.19 -5.30
N HIS A 93 4.26 -1.84 -4.88
CA HIS A 93 2.90 -1.48 -5.25
C HIS A 93 2.57 0.00 -4.93
N TRP A 94 2.84 0.44 -3.70
CA TRP A 94 2.58 1.83 -3.29
C TRP A 94 3.47 2.84 -4.04
N ILE A 95 4.76 2.54 -4.19
CA ILE A 95 5.70 3.38 -4.94
C ILE A 95 5.20 3.56 -6.38
N TYR A 96 4.80 2.48 -7.03
CA TYR A 96 4.25 2.52 -8.38
C TYR A 96 3.01 3.41 -8.45
N MET A 97 2.01 3.20 -7.57
CA MET A 97 0.79 4.00 -7.59
C MET A 97 1.08 5.49 -7.38
N ILE A 98 1.93 5.84 -6.42
CA ILE A 98 2.31 7.23 -6.16
C ILE A 98 2.95 7.87 -7.40
N LEU A 99 3.89 7.16 -8.04
CA LEU A 99 4.55 7.67 -9.25
C LEU A 99 3.57 7.85 -10.42
N ARG A 100 2.62 6.92 -10.61
CA ARG A 100 1.54 7.09 -11.59
C ARG A 100 0.64 8.29 -11.27
N ARG A 101 0.29 8.51 -9.99
CA ARG A 101 -0.49 9.68 -9.54
C ARG A 101 0.26 11.00 -9.74
N MET A 102 1.59 10.97 -9.73
CA MET A 102 2.46 12.11 -10.04
C MET A 102 2.72 12.30 -11.55
N GLY A 103 2.26 11.39 -12.41
CA GLY A 103 2.51 11.42 -13.86
C GLY A 103 3.89 10.93 -14.28
N SER A 104 4.63 10.25 -13.40
CA SER A 104 5.99 9.76 -13.62
C SER A 104 6.01 8.29 -14.11
N ASP A 105 5.42 8.02 -15.27
CA ASP A 105 5.20 6.65 -15.78
C ASP A 105 6.49 5.82 -15.91
N ALA A 106 7.57 6.43 -16.41
CA ALA A 106 8.85 5.74 -16.58
C ALA A 106 9.48 5.31 -15.24
N GLU A 107 9.40 6.18 -14.22
CA GLU A 107 9.86 5.84 -12.88
C GLU A 107 8.96 4.79 -12.22
N ALA A 108 7.64 4.85 -12.47
CA ALA A 108 6.70 3.86 -11.96
C ALA A 108 7.09 2.46 -12.47
N ALA A 109 7.34 2.31 -13.78
CA ALA A 109 7.79 1.04 -14.35
C ALA A 109 9.09 0.52 -13.70
N VAL A 110 10.06 1.40 -13.45
CA VAL A 110 11.33 1.04 -12.78
C VAL A 110 11.11 0.51 -11.37
N ALA A 111 10.11 1.00 -10.64
CA ALA A 111 9.81 0.54 -9.28
C ALA A 111 9.39 -0.95 -9.21
N LEU A 112 9.01 -1.55 -10.34
CA LEU A 112 8.59 -2.94 -10.44
C LEU A 112 9.69 -3.88 -10.96
N ASN A 113 10.90 -3.37 -11.24
CA ASN A 113 11.97 -4.16 -11.87
C ASN A 113 12.41 -5.39 -11.06
N GLU A 114 12.39 -5.28 -9.74
CA GLU A 114 12.79 -6.38 -8.85
C GLU A 114 11.63 -7.34 -8.56
N ILE A 115 10.42 -7.06 -9.05
CA ILE A 115 9.22 -7.88 -8.82
C ILE A 115 9.02 -8.87 -9.97
N SER A 116 8.95 -10.16 -9.66
CA SER A 116 8.78 -11.24 -10.63
C SER A 116 7.66 -12.21 -10.23
N ALA A 117 7.16 -12.99 -11.18
CA ALA A 117 6.07 -13.94 -10.97
C ALA A 117 6.45 -15.13 -10.04
N ASP A 118 7.73 -15.43 -9.89
CA ASP A 118 8.28 -16.56 -9.13
C ASP A 118 8.64 -16.22 -7.66
N MET A 119 8.29 -15.02 -7.20
CA MET A 119 8.48 -14.61 -5.80
C MET A 119 7.74 -15.50 -4.80
N ASN A 120 8.35 -15.70 -3.63
CA ASN A 120 7.76 -16.49 -2.54
C ASN A 120 6.93 -15.59 -1.63
N ILE A 121 5.67 -15.40 -2.00
CA ILE A 121 4.71 -14.54 -1.28
C ILE A 121 3.87 -15.36 -0.30
N ILE A 122 3.83 -14.93 0.97
CA ILE A 122 3.10 -15.62 2.05
C ILE A 122 1.77 -14.92 2.38
N GLU A 123 1.78 -13.61 2.58
CA GLU A 123 0.61 -12.84 3.06
C GLU A 123 0.16 -11.76 2.06
N ASN A 124 1.06 -11.21 1.26
CA ASN A 124 0.84 -10.04 0.41
C ASN A 124 0.52 -10.36 -1.05
N MET A 125 -0.18 -11.48 -1.30
CA MET A 125 -0.47 -11.97 -2.65
C MET A 125 -1.24 -10.95 -3.51
N SER A 126 -2.20 -10.22 -2.92
CA SER A 126 -2.93 -9.17 -3.65
C SER A 126 -2.02 -8.08 -4.22
N TYR A 127 -1.00 -7.66 -3.48
CA TYR A 127 -0.04 -6.66 -3.95
C TYR A 127 0.88 -7.21 -5.05
N HIS A 128 1.27 -8.48 -4.93
CA HIS A 128 2.04 -9.16 -5.97
C HIS A 128 1.28 -9.23 -7.28
N GLN A 129 0.02 -9.69 -7.25
CA GLN A 129 -0.86 -9.74 -8.42
C GLN A 129 -1.07 -8.36 -9.05
N LEU A 130 -1.26 -7.32 -8.23
CA LEU A 130 -1.35 -5.94 -8.72
C LEU A 130 -0.06 -5.50 -9.41
N CYS A 131 1.11 -5.81 -8.86
CA CYS A 131 2.37 -5.50 -9.52
C CYS A 131 2.50 -6.22 -10.86
N LEU A 132 2.09 -7.50 -10.96
CA LEU A 132 2.09 -8.24 -12.23
C LEU A 132 1.10 -7.65 -13.26
N LEU A 133 -0.09 -7.23 -12.81
CA LEU A 133 -1.03 -6.49 -13.65
C LEU A 133 -0.41 -5.22 -14.21
N TYR A 134 0.29 -4.45 -13.37
CA TYR A 134 0.92 -3.19 -13.77
C TYR A 134 2.04 -3.40 -14.80
N LYS A 135 2.70 -4.56 -14.77
CA LYS A 135 3.70 -4.97 -15.75
C LYS A 135 3.08 -5.54 -17.04
N GLY A 136 1.77 -5.79 -17.07
CA GLY A 136 1.10 -6.49 -18.17
C GLY A 136 1.41 -7.99 -18.19
N GLU A 137 1.83 -8.56 -17.07
CA GLU A 137 2.10 -10.00 -16.91
C GLU A 137 0.90 -10.77 -16.36
N LEU A 138 -0.14 -10.06 -15.92
CA LEU A 138 -1.43 -10.60 -15.48
C LEU A 138 -2.56 -9.77 -16.10
N GLU A 139 -3.60 -10.43 -16.60
CA GLU A 139 -4.74 -9.75 -17.20
C GLU A 139 -5.70 -9.26 -16.12
N ILE A 140 -6.34 -8.12 -16.36
CA ILE A 140 -7.25 -7.52 -15.38
C ILE A 140 -8.48 -8.40 -15.13
N GLU A 141 -8.95 -9.10 -16.17
CA GLU A 141 -10.09 -10.01 -16.10
C GLU A 141 -9.87 -11.14 -15.07
N ASP A 142 -8.63 -11.59 -14.90
CA ASP A 142 -8.27 -12.63 -13.92
C ASP A 142 -8.37 -12.11 -12.47
N MET A 143 -8.38 -10.79 -12.29
CA MET A 143 -8.46 -10.12 -10.99
C MET A 143 -9.87 -9.58 -10.68
N MET A 144 -10.74 -9.46 -11.69
CA MET A 144 -12.03 -8.76 -11.59
C MET A 144 -13.16 -9.52 -10.85
N ALA A 145 -12.84 -10.54 -10.05
CA ALA A 145 -13.80 -11.25 -9.20
C ALA A 145 -13.76 -10.82 -7.71
N ALA A 146 -12.92 -9.84 -7.35
CA ALA A 146 -12.68 -9.44 -5.96
C ALA A 146 -13.91 -8.77 -5.30
N ASN A 147 -14.33 -9.29 -4.14
CA ASN A 147 -15.42 -8.72 -3.34
C ASN A 147 -14.87 -7.73 -2.30
N GLY A 148 -15.26 -6.46 -2.35
CA GLY A 148 -14.81 -5.39 -1.44
C GLY A 148 -15.15 -5.58 0.05
N ASP A 149 -15.90 -6.62 0.43
CA ASP A 149 -16.19 -6.95 1.82
C ASP A 149 -15.05 -7.64 2.58
N ASP A 150 -14.07 -8.25 1.90
CA ASP A 150 -12.87 -8.83 2.53
C ASP A 150 -11.73 -7.79 2.58
N PRO A 151 -11.05 -7.57 3.72
CA PRO A 151 -9.95 -6.61 3.82
C PRO A 151 -8.82 -6.84 2.80
N SER A 152 -8.51 -8.09 2.49
CA SER A 152 -7.49 -8.45 1.47
C SER A 152 -7.96 -8.10 0.05
N ASN A 153 -9.27 -8.20 -0.18
CA ASN A 153 -9.90 -7.78 -1.42
C ASN A 153 -10.10 -6.27 -1.50
N ALA A 154 -10.19 -5.54 -0.38
CA ALA A 154 -10.28 -4.08 -0.39
C ALA A 154 -8.96 -3.46 -0.90
N ALA A 155 -7.80 -4.01 -0.52
CA ALA A 155 -6.51 -3.60 -1.07
C ALA A 155 -6.42 -3.89 -2.59
N LEU A 156 -6.84 -5.09 -2.99
CA LEU A 156 -6.90 -5.51 -4.40
C LEU A 156 -7.80 -4.58 -5.23
N ALA A 157 -9.04 -4.38 -4.79
CA ALA A 157 -10.03 -3.53 -5.45
C ALA A 157 -9.55 -2.07 -5.54
N TYR A 158 -8.92 -1.54 -4.50
CA TYR A 158 -8.36 -0.19 -4.51
C TYR A 158 -7.20 -0.05 -5.52
N GLY A 159 -6.32 -1.06 -5.60
CA GLY A 159 -5.26 -1.11 -6.61
C GLY A 159 -5.80 -1.16 -8.05
N ILE A 160 -6.89 -1.90 -8.28
CA ILE A 160 -7.59 -1.96 -9.57
C ILE A 160 -8.28 -0.62 -9.89
N ALA A 161 -8.89 0.03 -8.90
CA ALA A 161 -9.49 1.35 -9.08
C ALA A 161 -8.44 2.38 -9.52
N ASN A 162 -7.26 2.38 -8.88
CA ASN A 162 -6.14 3.21 -9.35
C ASN A 162 -5.69 2.82 -10.75
N TYR A 163 -5.69 1.52 -11.09
CA TYR A 163 -5.40 1.06 -12.44
C TYR A 163 -6.27 1.68 -13.52
N PHE A 164 -7.58 1.69 -13.31
CA PHE A 164 -8.48 2.39 -14.23
C PHE A 164 -8.21 3.90 -14.25
N TYR A 165 -7.96 4.50 -13.08
CA TYR A 165 -7.72 5.95 -12.96
C TYR A 165 -6.56 6.44 -13.83
N TYR A 166 -5.36 5.90 -13.62
CA TYR A 166 -4.15 6.37 -14.31
C TYR A 166 -4.07 5.91 -15.76
N ASN A 167 -4.93 4.98 -16.20
CA ASN A 167 -5.08 4.58 -17.60
C ASN A 167 -6.26 5.29 -18.30
N GLY A 168 -6.88 6.28 -17.65
CA GLY A 168 -7.86 7.18 -18.27
C GLY A 168 -9.33 6.78 -18.12
N ASP A 169 -9.62 5.61 -17.56
CA ASP A 169 -11.00 5.17 -17.28
C ASP A 169 -11.44 5.62 -15.89
N LYS A 170 -11.60 6.94 -15.73
CA LYS A 170 -11.99 7.54 -14.44
C LYS A 170 -13.36 7.06 -13.98
N GLN A 171 -14.29 6.83 -14.90
CA GLN A 171 -15.63 6.36 -14.57
C GLN A 171 -15.58 5.00 -13.85
N ARG A 172 -14.90 3.99 -14.41
CA ARG A 172 -14.77 2.69 -13.75
C ARG A 172 -13.99 2.76 -12.44
N SER A 173 -13.01 3.66 -12.38
CA SER A 173 -12.29 3.92 -11.13
C SER A 173 -13.26 4.39 -10.03
N ASP A 174 -14.08 5.41 -10.32
CA ASP A 174 -15.03 5.98 -9.36
C ASP A 174 -16.08 4.96 -8.92
N GLU A 175 -16.67 4.22 -9.86
CA GLU A 175 -17.63 3.14 -9.56
C GLU A 175 -17.04 2.07 -8.62
N LEU A 176 -15.75 1.75 -8.76
CA LEU A 176 -15.08 0.80 -7.86
C LEU A 176 -14.79 1.40 -6.50
N LEU A 177 -14.35 2.66 -6.42
CA LEU A 177 -14.13 3.33 -5.14
C LEU A 177 -15.44 3.43 -4.34
N GLU A 178 -16.54 3.82 -4.98
CA GLU A 178 -17.87 3.86 -4.38
C GLU A 178 -18.30 2.48 -3.86
N ARG A 179 -18.05 1.43 -4.64
CA ARG A 179 -18.32 0.05 -4.22
C ARG A 179 -17.50 -0.35 -2.99
N ILE A 180 -16.21 -0.01 -2.96
CA ILE A 180 -15.33 -0.29 -1.81
C ILE A 180 -15.91 0.36 -0.54
N VAL A 181 -16.23 1.66 -0.60
CA VAL A 181 -16.73 2.39 0.60
C VAL A 181 -18.15 2.01 1.00
N SER A 182 -18.92 1.37 0.10
CA SER A 182 -20.22 0.78 0.42
C SER A 182 -20.13 -0.57 1.15
N GLY A 183 -18.96 -1.20 1.16
CA GLY A 183 -18.72 -2.48 1.81
C GLY A 183 -18.51 -2.38 3.32
N SER A 184 -18.24 -3.52 3.94
CA SER A 184 -18.09 -3.65 5.40
C SER A 184 -16.64 -3.62 5.91
N SER A 185 -15.65 -3.61 5.02
CA SER A 185 -14.21 -3.62 5.32
C SER A 185 -13.65 -2.26 5.78
N TRP A 186 -14.38 -1.58 6.66
CA TRP A 186 -14.10 -0.19 7.08
C TRP A 186 -12.68 0.06 7.63
N SER A 187 -12.04 -0.94 8.24
CA SER A 187 -10.67 -0.81 8.78
C SER A 187 -9.56 -1.12 7.78
N ALA A 188 -9.88 -1.65 6.59
CA ALA A 188 -8.89 -2.04 5.60
C ALA A 188 -8.27 -0.81 4.92
N PHE A 189 -6.96 -0.79 4.70
CA PHE A 189 -6.29 0.38 4.12
C PHE A 189 -6.82 0.76 2.73
N GLY A 190 -7.19 -0.21 1.89
CA GLY A 190 -7.83 0.06 0.60
C GLY A 190 -9.18 0.77 0.73
N PHE A 191 -9.93 0.49 1.80
CA PHE A 191 -11.17 1.20 2.12
C PHE A 191 -10.89 2.66 2.51
N ILE A 192 -9.95 2.87 3.43
CA ILE A 192 -9.57 4.21 3.90
C ILE A 192 -9.03 5.06 2.74
N ALA A 193 -8.21 4.46 1.87
CA ALA A 193 -7.66 5.13 0.71
C ALA A 193 -8.74 5.48 -0.33
N ALA A 194 -9.75 4.63 -0.51
CA ALA A 194 -10.92 4.93 -1.34
C ALA A 194 -11.73 6.12 -0.79
N GLU A 195 -11.94 6.19 0.53
CA GLU A 195 -12.56 7.36 1.16
C GLU A 195 -11.76 8.65 0.90
N SER A 196 -10.44 8.61 1.11
CA SER A 196 -9.56 9.75 0.85
C SER A 196 -9.61 10.21 -0.61
N ASP A 197 -9.66 9.28 -1.57
CA ASP A 197 -9.75 9.60 -3.00
C ASP A 197 -11.10 10.20 -3.38
N LEU A 198 -12.21 9.67 -2.86
CA LEU A 198 -13.56 10.21 -3.11
C LEU A 198 -13.78 11.57 -2.44
N ALA A 199 -13.14 11.82 -1.29
CA ALA A 199 -13.22 13.08 -0.59
C ALA A 199 -12.43 14.22 -1.27
N ASN A 200 -11.47 13.89 -2.16
CA ASN A 200 -10.68 14.90 -2.85
C ASN A 200 -11.31 15.29 -4.21
N PRO A 201 -11.87 16.51 -4.36
CA PRO A 201 -12.45 16.97 -5.62
C PRO A 201 -11.40 17.23 -6.72
N GLN A 202 -10.11 17.25 -6.37
CA GLN A 202 -8.99 17.45 -7.29
C GLN A 202 -8.29 16.16 -7.69
N ARG A 203 -8.89 14.99 -7.38
CA ARG A 203 -8.30 13.69 -7.72
C ARG A 203 -7.94 13.58 -9.21
#